data_AF-A0A173RB01-F1
#
_entry.id   AF-A0A173RB01-F1
#
_cell.length_a   1.000
_cell.length_b   1.000
_cell.length_c   1.000
_cell.angle_alpha   90.00
_cell.angle_beta   90.00
_cell.angle_gamma   90.00
#
_symmetry.space_group_name_H-M   'P 1'
#
loop_
_entity.id
_entity.type
_entity.pdbx_description
1 polymer ?
#
loop_
_entity_poly.entity_id
_entity_poly.type
_entity_poly.pdbx_seq_one_letter_code
_entity_poly.pdbx_strand_id
1 'polypeptide(L)'
;MVNCKISGTQPLCYAHDLMMENCTMADDCDLAFEYSSVQATINSSIRSVKNPRTGSITAESYGEVILDENIKAPGNCQLRLWNERTCFSA
;
A
#
# COMPACT_ATOMS: atom_id res chain seq x y z
N MET A 1 -13.10 0.08 -4.00
CA MET A 1 -12.75 -0.60 -5.26
C MET A 1 -12.74 -2.10 -5.01
N VAL A 2 -13.27 -2.89 -5.93
CA VAL A 2 -13.38 -4.36 -5.77
C VAL A 2 -12.95 -5.02 -7.09
N ASN A 3 -12.14 -6.08 -7.04
CA ASN A 3 -11.70 -6.86 -8.21
C ASN A 3 -11.00 -6.03 -9.30
N CYS A 4 -10.23 -5.03 -8.91
CA CYS A 4 -9.54 -4.13 -9.84
C CYS A 4 -8.06 -4.48 -9.98
N LYS A 5 -7.48 -4.18 -11.15
CA LYS A 5 -6.02 -4.16 -11.37
C LYS A 5 -5.56 -2.71 -11.50
N ILE A 6 -4.53 -2.33 -10.76
CA ILE A 6 -3.99 -0.96 -10.71
C ILE A 6 -2.58 -0.96 -11.32
N SER A 7 -2.26 0.05 -12.12
CA SER A 7 -0.98 0.20 -12.83
C SER A 7 -0.52 1.66 -12.86
N GLY A 8 0.75 1.89 -13.20
CA GLY A 8 1.36 3.20 -13.36
C GLY A 8 2.00 3.78 -12.09
N THR A 9 2.65 4.93 -12.23
CA THR A 9 3.47 5.55 -11.17
C THR A 9 2.67 6.44 -10.22
N GLN A 10 3.00 6.36 -8.94
CA GLN A 10 2.33 7.04 -7.81
C GLN A 10 0.80 6.89 -7.81
N PRO A 11 0.25 5.69 -8.07
CA PRO A 11 -1.20 5.54 -8.07
C PRO A 11 -1.73 5.66 -6.64
N LEU A 12 -2.95 6.17 -6.53
CA LEU A 12 -3.67 6.31 -5.25
C LEU A 12 -2.99 7.29 -4.28
N CYS A 13 -2.11 8.16 -4.79
CA CYS A 13 -1.57 9.31 -4.07
C CYS A 13 -2.71 10.23 -3.62
N TYR A 14 -2.68 10.66 -2.36
CA TYR A 14 -3.73 11.47 -1.71
C TYR A 14 -5.12 10.83 -1.66
N ALA A 15 -5.25 9.52 -1.86
CA ALA A 15 -6.54 8.86 -1.73
C ALA A 15 -7.04 8.89 -0.26
N HIS A 16 -8.29 9.27 -0.07
CA HIS A 16 -8.92 9.35 1.25
C HIS A 16 -10.01 8.28 1.39
N ASP A 17 -9.96 7.58 2.53
CA ASP A 17 -10.88 6.52 2.96
C ASP A 17 -11.03 5.43 1.88
N LEU A 18 -9.89 5.10 1.27
CA LEU A 18 -9.80 4.16 0.17
C LEU A 18 -9.97 2.73 0.68
N MET A 19 -11.03 2.07 0.24
CA MET A 19 -11.24 0.63 0.45
C MET A 19 -10.88 -0.13 -0.82
N MET A 20 -10.05 -1.17 -0.72
CA MET A 20 -9.70 -2.06 -1.83
C MET A 20 -9.84 -3.52 -1.40
N GLU A 21 -10.64 -4.27 -2.15
CA GLU A 21 -10.91 -5.68 -1.87
C GLU A 21 -10.64 -6.53 -3.11
N ASN A 22 -9.89 -7.62 -2.94
CA ASN A 22 -9.53 -8.54 -4.03
C ASN A 22 -8.92 -7.82 -5.25
N CYS A 23 -8.09 -6.80 -5.00
CA CYS A 23 -7.42 -6.05 -6.06
C CYS A 23 -6.03 -6.64 -6.34
N THR A 24 -5.44 -6.29 -7.48
CA THR A 24 -4.04 -6.61 -7.82
C THR A 24 -3.31 -5.34 -8.24
N MET A 25 -1.99 -5.33 -8.07
CA MET A 25 -1.12 -4.27 -8.56
C MET A 25 -0.19 -4.81 -9.65
N ALA A 26 -0.06 -4.06 -10.74
CA ALA A 26 0.80 -4.40 -11.85
C ALA A 26 2.28 -4.12 -11.54
N ASP A 27 3.18 -4.71 -12.32
CA ASP A 27 4.63 -4.60 -12.11
C ASP A 27 5.17 -3.16 -12.29
N ASP A 28 4.44 -2.30 -13.01
CA ASP A 28 4.75 -0.89 -13.21
C ASP A 28 4.17 0.03 -12.12
N CYS A 29 3.51 -0.55 -11.11
CA CYS A 29 2.84 0.18 -10.03
C CYS A 29 3.83 0.57 -8.92
N ASP A 30 4.57 1.66 -9.10
CA ASP A 30 5.54 2.17 -8.11
C ASP A 30 5.02 3.39 -7.32
N LEU A 31 5.63 3.61 -6.15
CA LEU A 31 5.40 4.73 -5.25
C LEU A 31 3.92 4.87 -4.81
N ALA A 32 3.22 3.74 -4.71
CA ALA A 32 1.79 3.72 -4.46
C ALA A 32 1.46 4.20 -3.04
N PHE A 33 0.22 4.69 -2.88
CA PHE A 33 -0.42 5.01 -1.60
C PHE A 33 0.11 6.24 -0.84
N GLU A 34 0.91 7.09 -1.48
CA GLU A 34 1.46 8.29 -0.83
C GLU A 34 0.36 9.17 -0.21
N TYR A 35 0.51 9.47 1.08
CA TYR A 35 -0.42 10.28 1.88
C TYR A 35 -1.85 9.74 2.01
N SER A 36 -2.09 8.49 1.62
CA SER A 36 -3.44 7.91 1.61
C SER A 36 -3.93 7.42 2.98
N SER A 37 -5.25 7.50 3.23
CA SER A 37 -5.92 6.66 4.23
C SER A 37 -6.54 5.47 3.52
N VAL A 38 -6.10 4.26 3.85
CA VAL A 38 -6.41 3.07 3.04
C VAL A 38 -6.66 1.82 3.87
N GLN A 39 -7.66 1.03 3.49
CA GLN A 39 -7.76 -0.37 3.84
C GLN A 39 -7.76 -1.20 2.56
N ALA A 40 -6.65 -1.88 2.31
CA ALA A 40 -6.43 -2.61 1.06
C ALA A 40 -6.08 -4.07 1.30
N THR A 41 -6.73 -4.93 0.53
CA THR A 41 -6.42 -6.34 0.38
C THR A 41 -5.99 -6.58 -1.07
N ILE A 42 -4.68 -6.76 -1.26
CA ILE A 42 -4.03 -6.90 -2.56
C ILE A 42 -3.55 -8.35 -2.76
N ASN A 43 -4.02 -9.00 -3.82
CA ASN A 43 -3.70 -10.38 -4.19
C ASN A 43 -2.53 -10.44 -5.19
N SER A 44 -1.49 -9.66 -4.92
CA SER A 44 -0.24 -9.64 -5.69
C SER A 44 0.88 -9.10 -4.81
N SER A 45 2.11 -9.16 -5.31
CA SER A 45 3.20 -8.31 -4.81
C SER A 45 2.89 -6.83 -5.11
N ILE A 46 3.40 -5.94 -4.26
CA ILE A 46 3.41 -4.49 -4.49
C ILE A 46 4.85 -4.07 -4.72
N ARG A 47 5.12 -3.45 -5.88
CA ARG A 47 6.48 -3.02 -6.25
C ARG A 47 7.04 -2.03 -5.25
N SER A 48 6.34 -0.92 -4.99
CA SER A 48 6.74 -0.02 -3.91
C SER A 48 5.58 0.77 -3.30
N VAL A 49 5.72 1.04 -2.00
CA VAL A 49 4.79 1.84 -1.20
C VAL A 49 5.53 3.04 -0.66
N LYS A 50 4.93 4.23 -0.74
CA LYS A 50 5.54 5.47 -0.25
C LYS A 50 4.63 6.15 0.76
N ASN A 51 5.16 6.55 1.91
CA ASN A 51 4.52 7.44 2.90
C ASN A 51 2.99 7.29 3.09
N PRO A 52 2.42 6.08 3.28
CA PRO A 52 0.98 5.94 3.51
C PRO A 52 0.60 6.56 4.86
N ARG A 53 -0.48 7.36 4.89
CA ARG A 53 -0.82 8.17 6.06
C ARG A 53 -1.40 7.31 7.19
N THR A 54 -2.35 6.42 6.91
CA THR A 54 -2.99 5.58 7.94
C THR A 54 -3.75 4.40 7.33
N GLY A 55 -4.14 3.44 8.18
CA GLY A 55 -4.93 2.28 7.82
C GLY A 55 -4.08 1.00 7.70
N SER A 56 -4.42 0.12 6.75
CA SER A 56 -3.69 -1.12 6.53
C SER A 56 -3.68 -1.54 5.08
N ILE A 57 -2.55 -2.04 4.63
CA ILE A 57 -2.38 -2.68 3.33
C ILE A 57 -1.94 -4.11 3.62
N THR A 58 -2.63 -5.09 3.06
CA THR A 58 -2.24 -6.50 3.08
C THR A 58 -1.88 -6.93 1.67
N ALA A 59 -0.69 -7.51 1.47
CA ALA A 59 -0.19 -7.95 0.17
C ALA A 59 0.59 -9.28 0.27
N GLU A 60 0.93 -9.88 -0.87
CA GLU A 60 1.79 -11.09 -0.89
C GLU A 60 3.23 -10.78 -0.53
N SER A 61 3.73 -9.62 -0.97
CA SER A 61 5.04 -9.10 -0.64
C SER A 61 5.11 -7.60 -0.95
N TYR A 62 6.10 -6.93 -0.35
CA TYR A 62 6.45 -5.55 -0.63
C TYR A 62 7.87 -5.51 -1.17
N GLY A 63 8.08 -4.87 -2.32
CA GLY A 63 9.40 -4.67 -2.88
C GLY A 63 10.17 -3.60 -2.11
N GLU A 64 9.78 -2.34 -2.29
CA GLU A 64 10.38 -1.20 -1.60
C GLU A 64 9.34 -0.48 -0.73
N VAL A 65 9.73 -0.12 0.49
CA VAL A 65 8.91 0.68 1.40
C VAL A 65 9.66 1.96 1.71
N ILE A 66 9.14 3.07 1.22
CA ILE A 66 9.78 4.39 1.30
C ILE A 66 9.04 5.21 2.36
N LEU A 67 9.67 5.37 3.52
CA LEU A 67 9.19 6.21 4.62
C LEU A 67 10.23 7.31 4.86
N ASP A 68 9.88 8.56 4.54
CA ASP A 68 10.76 9.72 4.66
C ASP A 68 10.11 10.86 5.47
N GLU A 69 10.82 11.99 5.58
CA GLU A 69 10.39 13.16 6.37
C GLU A 69 9.07 13.80 5.90
N ASN A 70 8.62 13.51 4.67
CA ASN A 70 7.39 14.06 4.14
C ASN A 70 6.15 13.29 4.61
N ILE A 71 6.31 12.14 5.30
CA ILE A 71 5.19 11.34 5.77
C ILE A 71 4.20 12.18 6.60
N LYS A 72 2.92 12.09 6.24
CA LYS A 72 1.87 12.84 6.93
C LYS A 72 1.38 12.09 8.17
N ALA A 73 1.24 12.82 9.27
CA ALA A 73 0.64 12.30 10.49
C ALA A 73 -0.79 11.75 10.23
N PRO A 74 -1.16 10.60 10.80
CA PRO A 74 -0.44 9.89 11.88
C PRO A 74 0.72 9.01 11.44
N GLY A 75 0.92 8.74 10.14
CA GLY A 75 2.03 7.93 9.63
C GLY A 75 2.05 6.49 10.18
N ASN A 76 0.90 5.96 10.58
CA ASN A 76 0.76 4.69 11.31
C ASN A 76 0.12 3.57 10.47
N CYS A 77 0.19 3.69 9.14
CA CYS A 77 -0.35 2.67 8.24
C CYS A 77 0.40 1.35 8.42
N GLN A 78 -0.34 0.26 8.50
CA GLN A 78 0.21 -1.07 8.76
C GLN A 78 0.40 -1.82 7.44
N LEU A 79 1.63 -2.24 7.14
CA LEU A 79 1.92 -3.13 6.02
C LEU A 79 1.95 -4.58 6.52
N ARG A 80 1.09 -5.43 5.96
CA ARG A 80 0.83 -6.80 6.41
C ARG A 80 1.06 -7.77 5.26
N LEU A 81 1.58 -8.95 5.56
CA LEU A 81 1.60 -10.05 4.61
C LEU A 81 0.40 -10.98 4.83
N TRP A 82 -0.02 -11.69 3.79
CA TRP A 82 -1.09 -12.70 3.85
C TRP A 82 -0.83 -13.79 4.90
N ASN A 83 0.42 -14.16 5.09
CA ASN A 83 0.86 -15.20 6.00
C ASN A 83 1.17 -14.66 7.41
N GLU A 84 0.25 -13.88 7.99
CA GLU A 84 0.23 -13.33 9.38
C GLU A 84 1.52 -12.70 9.93
N ARG A 85 2.60 -12.60 9.15
CA ARG A 85 3.86 -11.97 9.50
C ARG A 85 3.77 -10.51 9.07
N THR A 86 3.74 -9.60 10.03
CA THR A 86 4.00 -8.18 9.73
C THR A 86 5.42 -8.06 9.16
N CYS A 87 5.54 -7.35 8.03
CA CYS A 87 6.78 -7.19 7.26
C CYS A 87 7.93 -6.50 8.01
N PHE A 88 7.72 -6.07 9.26
CA PHE A 88 8.66 -5.30 10.06
C PHE A 88 9.37 -6.10 11.16
N SER A 89 9.36 -7.42 11.06
CA SER A 89 10.12 -8.26 12.02
C SER A 89 11.59 -8.27 11.60
N ALA A 90 12.39 -7.44 12.26
CA ALA A 90 13.85 -7.44 12.19
C ALA A 90 14.45 -8.70 12.84
#